data_AF-A0A8T6L7S4-F1
#
_entry.id   AF-A0A8T6L7S4-F1
#
_cell.length_a   1.000
_cell.length_b   1.000
_cell.length_c   1.000
_cell.angle_alpha   90.00
_cell.angle_beta   90.00
_cell.angle_gamma   90.00
#
_symmetry.space_group_name_H-M   'P 1'
#
loop_
_entity.id
_entity.type
_entity.pdbx_description
1 polymer ?
#
loop_
_entity_poly.entity_id
_entity_poly.type
_entity_poly.pdbx_seq_one_letter_code
_entity_poly.pdbx_strand_id
1 'polypeptide(L)'
;MAEHADLLMPEDARCLSAILEAGKPAQRLFARLITRKGPLLRLDRINYSEVDDLAQALQALTDAGLVQMNPEAPAQDLLTMLTRAELRNRFETAQGTKPALIEMIIEHCAESCIRAKVMAQTPWLTVACWPSLKLAQLLFFGDGHRDLSVLVLEDLGWRRYEDYRLTPDQRLFRDRDEIDRYLRARLLNEATRSLDQLPGMAGPLSKALAECAVQPSRLEAKTLNRARNRLGRWFERAGEWQSALGCYVASAAHPARERQVRILTRIGDEQAARRLLRRIAQAPLCAEEADFAVRFGQRRKRCAPKTTTKVLGSVQASPIERHAMAVLAGEGGEAWHLENHLPRGLAGLAFWDVVFAPVAGAFLNPYQDAPLDLHWEDFAASRSEAIAAQKRTLANPALFAETLRGTLRRKTGVANRLVSWRHMDGTVLERLLETVPHEVLLGLACRVIDNPGATRTGFPDLLVLYGARDYEFVEVKGPTDSLQPAQRQWFNYLESNGFKARVLKFKA
;
A
#
# COMPACT_ATOMS: atom_id res chain seq x y z
N MET A 1 5.60 -19.07 14.65
CA MET A 1 4.78 -20.13 14.06
C MET A 1 4.05 -21.00 15.07
N ALA A 2 4.57 -21.21 16.29
CA ALA A 2 3.88 -21.99 17.33
C ALA A 2 2.44 -21.52 17.59
N GLU A 3 2.21 -20.20 17.59
CA GLU A 3 0.88 -19.57 17.76
C GLU A 3 -0.09 -19.77 16.57
N HIS A 4 0.37 -20.39 15.49
CA HIS A 4 -0.40 -20.67 14.27
C HIS A 4 -0.38 -22.15 13.88
N ALA A 5 0.06 -23.04 14.79
CA ALA A 5 0.21 -24.46 14.47
C ALA A 5 -1.10 -25.11 13.99
N ASP A 6 -2.25 -24.64 14.50
CA ASP A 6 -3.59 -25.07 14.12
C ASP A 6 -4.03 -24.62 12.71
N LEU A 7 -3.31 -23.67 12.11
CA LEU A 7 -3.60 -23.12 10.78
C LEU A 7 -2.77 -23.78 9.66
N LEU A 8 -1.79 -24.61 10.03
CA LEU A 8 -0.85 -25.24 9.12
C LEU A 8 -1.33 -26.63 8.72
N MET A 9 -1.17 -26.96 7.44
CA MET A 9 -1.35 -28.33 6.98
C MET A 9 -0.13 -29.19 7.37
N PRO A 10 -0.25 -30.54 7.41
CA PRO A 10 0.87 -31.41 7.75
C PRO A 10 2.11 -31.22 6.85
N GLU A 11 1.92 -30.90 5.57
CA GLU A 11 2.99 -30.53 4.64
C GLU A 11 3.68 -29.21 5.02
N ASP A 12 2.92 -28.20 5.46
CA ASP A 12 3.47 -26.92 5.91
C ASP A 12 4.34 -27.11 7.16
N ALA A 13 3.82 -27.86 8.14
CA ALA A 13 4.54 -28.16 9.37
C ALA A 13 5.83 -28.96 9.11
N ARG A 14 5.77 -29.99 8.25
CA ARG A 14 6.95 -30.80 7.87
C ARG A 14 8.02 -29.94 7.19
N CYS A 15 7.63 -29.08 6.26
CA CYS A 15 8.56 -28.15 5.63
C CYS A 15 9.28 -27.28 6.66
N LEU A 16 8.53 -26.64 7.55
CA LEU A 16 9.11 -25.73 8.53
C LEU A 16 10.03 -26.46 9.51
N SER A 17 9.67 -27.68 9.93
CA SER A 17 10.53 -28.53 10.76
C SER A 17 11.82 -28.91 10.04
N ALA A 18 11.73 -29.35 8.79
CA ALA A 18 12.89 -29.74 7.99
C ALA A 18 13.90 -28.58 7.82
N ILE A 19 13.43 -27.34 7.70
CA ILE A 19 14.30 -26.16 7.67
C ILE A 19 15.06 -26.01 9.00
N LEU A 20 14.37 -26.16 10.14
CA LEU A 20 14.96 -25.98 11.47
C LEU A 20 15.89 -27.13 11.88
N GLU A 21 15.63 -28.34 11.40
CA GLU A 21 16.44 -29.54 11.64
C GLU A 21 17.68 -29.60 10.74
N ALA A 22 17.69 -28.89 9.61
CA ALA A 22 18.85 -28.82 8.74
C ALA A 22 20.08 -28.24 9.45
N GLY A 23 21.27 -28.73 9.09
CA GLY A 23 22.53 -28.21 9.62
C GLY A 23 22.74 -26.72 9.30
N LYS A 24 23.54 -26.01 10.11
CA LYS A 24 23.76 -24.55 9.96
C LYS A 24 24.21 -24.11 8.55
N PRO A 25 25.11 -24.82 7.84
CA PRO A 25 25.46 -24.46 6.46
C PRO A 25 24.25 -24.53 5.50
N ALA A 26 23.42 -25.58 5.62
CA ALA A 26 22.20 -25.75 4.82
C ALA A 26 21.16 -24.65 5.13
N GLN A 27 20.96 -24.30 6.41
CA GLN A 27 20.09 -23.19 6.81
C GLN A 27 20.54 -21.84 6.20
N ARG A 28 21.84 -21.54 6.24
CA ARG A 28 22.42 -20.32 5.66
C ARG A 28 22.21 -20.26 4.15
N LEU A 29 22.51 -21.36 3.45
CA LEU A 29 22.26 -21.46 2.02
C LEU A 29 20.77 -21.27 1.71
N PHE A 30 19.89 -21.97 2.44
CA PHE A 30 18.44 -21.86 2.24
C PHE A 30 17.93 -20.43 2.42
N ALA A 31 18.39 -19.72 3.46
CA ALA A 31 18.06 -18.31 3.68
C ALA A 31 18.50 -17.42 2.51
N ARG A 32 19.67 -17.69 1.91
CA ARG A 32 20.09 -17.01 0.68
C ARG A 32 19.20 -17.35 -0.51
N LEU A 33 18.80 -18.60 -0.69
CA LEU A 33 17.94 -19.01 -1.81
C LEU A 33 16.58 -18.30 -1.78
N ILE A 34 15.92 -18.25 -0.62
CA ILE A 34 14.57 -17.67 -0.49
C ILE A 34 14.53 -16.13 -0.62
N THR A 35 15.69 -15.46 -0.55
CA THR A 35 15.80 -14.01 -0.76
C THR A 35 16.08 -13.64 -2.23
N ARG A 36 16.39 -14.63 -3.09
CA ARG A 36 16.58 -14.38 -4.52
C ARG A 36 15.24 -14.24 -5.24
N LYS A 37 15.26 -13.46 -6.32
CA LYS A 37 14.16 -13.41 -7.28
C LYS A 37 14.11 -14.74 -8.03
N GLY A 38 13.00 -15.47 -7.91
CA GLY A 38 12.78 -16.80 -8.48
C GLY A 38 11.29 -17.12 -8.59
N PRO A 39 10.94 -18.23 -9.26
CA PRO A 39 11.10 -19.52 -8.61
C PRO A 39 12.34 -20.33 -9.03
N LEU A 40 12.86 -20.11 -10.24
CA LEU A 40 14.02 -20.87 -10.77
C LEU A 40 15.34 -20.13 -10.51
N LEU A 41 16.32 -20.83 -9.94
CA LEU A 41 17.63 -20.28 -9.59
C LEU A 41 18.74 -21.07 -10.29
N ARG A 42 19.62 -20.37 -11.02
CA ARG A 42 20.75 -21.01 -11.71
C ARG A 42 21.83 -21.40 -10.71
N LEU A 43 22.35 -22.64 -10.80
CA LEU A 43 23.41 -23.12 -9.91
C LEU A 43 24.71 -22.34 -10.05
N ASP A 44 25.07 -21.96 -11.28
CA ASP A 44 26.29 -21.18 -11.58
C ASP A 44 26.29 -19.77 -10.97
N ARG A 45 25.15 -19.31 -10.44
CA ARG A 45 25.01 -18.02 -9.75
C ARG A 45 24.93 -18.16 -8.24
N ILE A 46 25.01 -19.37 -7.69
CA ILE A 46 24.97 -19.64 -6.25
C ILE A 46 26.41 -19.80 -5.78
N ASN A 47 26.94 -18.75 -5.16
CA ASN A 47 28.26 -18.74 -4.54
C ASN A 47 28.21 -17.80 -3.34
N TYR A 48 28.43 -18.34 -2.14
CA TYR A 48 28.30 -17.62 -0.87
C TYR A 48 29.47 -18.00 0.03
N SER A 49 30.34 -17.04 0.35
CA SER A 49 31.56 -17.27 1.14
C SER A 49 31.28 -17.71 2.57
N GLU A 50 30.09 -17.43 3.09
CA GLU A 50 29.64 -17.79 4.43
C GLU A 50 29.06 -19.22 4.55
N VAL A 51 29.01 -19.95 3.42
CA VAL A 51 28.59 -21.35 3.34
C VAL A 51 29.83 -22.17 2.98
N ASP A 52 30.43 -22.81 3.99
CA ASP A 52 31.74 -23.47 3.88
C ASP A 52 31.76 -24.55 2.77
N ASP A 53 30.85 -25.52 2.84
CA ASP A 53 30.67 -26.56 1.82
C ASP A 53 29.30 -26.41 1.16
N LEU A 54 29.28 -25.70 0.03
CA LEU A 54 28.07 -25.48 -0.75
C LEU A 54 27.48 -26.78 -1.30
N ALA A 55 28.33 -27.73 -1.71
CA ALA A 55 27.87 -28.98 -2.31
C ALA A 55 27.17 -29.86 -1.27
N GLN A 56 27.78 -30.01 -0.09
CA GLN A 56 27.19 -30.74 1.03
C GLN A 56 25.92 -30.05 1.54
N ALA A 57 25.93 -28.71 1.66
CA ALA A 57 24.75 -27.95 2.06
C ALA A 57 23.59 -28.12 1.08
N LEU A 58 23.87 -28.08 -0.23
CA LEU A 58 22.87 -28.28 -1.27
C LEU A 58 22.33 -29.72 -1.24
N GLN A 59 23.20 -30.73 -1.09
CA GLN A 59 22.78 -32.13 -0.96
C GLN A 59 21.86 -32.32 0.25
N ALA A 60 22.22 -31.77 1.42
CA ALA A 60 21.39 -31.85 2.62
C ALA A 60 20.01 -31.20 2.42
N LEU A 61 19.93 -30.08 1.69
CA LEU A 61 18.64 -29.44 1.35
C LEU A 61 17.83 -30.28 0.36
N THR A 62 18.47 -30.97 -0.58
CA THR A 62 17.80 -31.89 -1.51
C THR A 62 17.28 -33.14 -0.78
N ASP A 63 18.08 -33.74 0.09
CA ASP A 63 17.70 -34.92 0.89
C ASP A 63 16.54 -34.61 1.84
N ALA A 64 16.53 -33.39 2.41
CA ALA A 64 15.43 -32.89 3.23
C ALA A 64 14.18 -32.47 2.42
N GLY A 65 14.22 -32.57 1.09
CA GLY A 65 13.10 -32.18 0.21
C GLY A 65 12.82 -30.68 0.19
N LEU A 66 13.76 -29.83 0.64
CA LEU A 66 13.61 -28.38 0.66
C LEU A 66 13.95 -27.73 -0.68
N VAL A 67 14.80 -28.39 -1.47
CA VAL A 67 15.25 -27.94 -2.78
C VAL A 67 15.10 -29.07 -3.78
N GLN A 68 14.59 -28.75 -4.98
CA GLN A 68 14.53 -29.69 -6.09
C GLN A 68 15.49 -29.25 -7.20
N MET A 69 16.30 -30.19 -7.67
CA MET A 69 17.27 -30.00 -8.74
C MET A 69 16.61 -30.24 -10.10
N ASN A 70 16.82 -29.32 -11.04
CA ASN A 70 16.29 -29.34 -12.41
C ASN A 70 14.80 -29.77 -12.52
N PRO A 71 13.89 -29.21 -11.68
CA PRO A 71 12.47 -29.52 -11.75
C PRO A 71 11.90 -29.19 -13.13
N GLU A 72 10.76 -29.79 -13.46
CA GLU A 72 9.98 -29.38 -14.63
C GLU A 72 9.56 -27.91 -14.51
N ALA A 73 9.70 -27.18 -15.61
CA ALA A 73 9.36 -25.76 -15.68
C ALA A 73 9.02 -25.40 -17.13
N PRO A 74 8.13 -24.40 -17.36
CA PRO A 74 7.80 -23.94 -18.69
C PRO A 74 9.04 -23.51 -19.48
N ALA A 75 9.11 -23.90 -20.75
CA ALA A 75 10.21 -23.50 -21.65
C ALA A 75 10.50 -21.99 -21.59
N GLN A 76 9.45 -21.16 -21.54
CA GLN A 76 9.59 -19.70 -21.44
C GLN A 76 10.34 -19.24 -20.20
N ASP A 77 10.08 -19.85 -19.05
CA ASP A 77 10.76 -19.51 -17.79
C ASP A 77 12.22 -19.94 -17.83
N LEU A 78 12.50 -21.13 -18.38
CA LEU A 78 13.86 -21.64 -18.55
C LEU A 78 14.70 -20.73 -19.43
N LEU A 79 14.16 -20.31 -20.59
CA LEU A 79 14.85 -19.41 -21.50
C LEU A 79 15.01 -18.00 -20.93
N THR A 80 14.08 -17.56 -20.07
CA THR A 80 14.16 -16.27 -19.38
C THR A 80 15.33 -16.20 -18.39
N MET A 81 15.79 -17.33 -17.84
CA MET A 81 17.00 -17.36 -17.00
C MET A 81 18.29 -17.09 -17.77
N LEU A 82 18.27 -17.25 -19.10
CA LEU A 82 19.45 -17.11 -19.94
C LEU A 82 19.64 -15.67 -20.41
N THR A 83 20.89 -15.28 -20.60
CA THR A 83 21.25 -14.02 -21.25
C THR A 83 20.98 -14.10 -22.75
N ARG A 84 20.88 -12.96 -23.43
CA ARG A 84 20.71 -12.90 -24.89
C ARG A 84 21.82 -13.65 -25.64
N ALA A 85 23.06 -13.59 -25.13
CA ALA A 85 24.20 -14.27 -25.73
C ALA A 85 24.10 -15.79 -25.55
N GLU A 86 23.71 -16.26 -24.36
CA GLU A 86 23.50 -17.69 -24.10
C GLU A 86 22.39 -18.28 -24.99
N LEU A 87 21.29 -17.56 -25.19
CA LEU A 87 20.21 -17.99 -26.09
C LEU A 87 20.73 -18.19 -27.52
N ARG A 88 21.44 -17.18 -28.05
CA ARG A 88 22.01 -17.23 -29.41
C ARG A 88 22.98 -18.39 -29.59
N ASN A 89 23.89 -18.58 -28.64
CA ASN A 89 24.93 -19.58 -28.75
C ASN A 89 24.39 -21.01 -28.62
N ARG A 90 23.35 -21.23 -27.81
CA ARG A 90 22.81 -22.59 -27.53
C ARG A 90 21.77 -23.07 -28.53
N PHE A 91 21.00 -22.13 -29.08
CA PHE A 91 19.91 -22.42 -30.00
C PHE A 91 20.21 -21.97 -31.43
N GLU A 92 21.44 -21.49 -31.68
CA GLU A 92 21.92 -21.08 -33.01
C GLU A 92 20.98 -20.08 -33.71
N THR A 93 20.38 -19.19 -32.92
CA THR A 93 19.37 -18.24 -33.41
C THR A 93 20.03 -16.99 -34.01
N ALA A 94 19.30 -16.34 -34.94
CA ALA A 94 19.68 -15.07 -35.55
C ALA A 94 19.78 -13.89 -34.54
N GLN A 95 20.10 -12.69 -35.02
CA GLN A 95 20.09 -11.50 -34.18
C GLN A 95 18.65 -11.08 -33.83
N GLY A 96 18.44 -10.63 -32.60
CA GLY A 96 17.13 -10.17 -32.14
C GLY A 96 17.15 -9.67 -30.70
N THR A 97 16.02 -9.13 -30.26
CA THR A 97 15.79 -8.83 -28.85
C THR A 97 15.58 -10.12 -28.07
N LYS A 98 15.89 -10.15 -26.77
CA LYS A 98 15.70 -11.36 -25.94
C LYS A 98 14.27 -11.94 -26.03
N PRO A 99 13.19 -11.12 -25.97
CA PRO A 99 11.83 -11.64 -26.13
C PRO A 99 11.59 -12.33 -27.48
N ALA A 100 12.03 -11.71 -28.58
CA ALA A 100 11.87 -12.28 -29.92
C ALA A 100 12.64 -13.60 -30.09
N LEU A 101 13.82 -13.72 -29.45
CA LEU A 101 14.56 -14.97 -29.45
C LEU A 101 13.85 -16.07 -28.66
N ILE A 102 13.26 -15.73 -27.51
CA ILE A 102 12.51 -16.70 -26.69
C ILE A 102 11.30 -17.23 -27.47
N GLU A 103 10.54 -16.34 -28.10
CA GLU A 103 9.38 -16.69 -28.92
C GLU A 103 9.77 -17.61 -30.08
N MET A 104 10.80 -17.23 -30.85
CA MET A 104 11.35 -18.04 -31.93
C MET A 104 11.79 -19.43 -31.46
N ILE A 105 12.49 -19.53 -30.32
CA ILE A 105 12.94 -20.81 -29.79
C ILE A 105 11.75 -21.69 -29.39
N ILE A 106 10.74 -21.12 -28.74
CA ILE A 106 9.54 -21.86 -28.32
C ILE A 106 8.77 -22.39 -29.54
N GLU A 107 8.69 -21.63 -30.63
CA GLU A 107 8.02 -22.04 -31.86
C GLU A 107 8.74 -23.19 -32.59
N HIS A 108 10.08 -23.20 -32.56
CA HIS A 108 10.90 -24.09 -33.39
C HIS A 108 11.51 -25.28 -32.64
N CYS A 109 11.51 -25.27 -31.30
CA CYS A 109 12.09 -26.33 -30.48
C CYS A 109 11.04 -26.96 -29.57
N ALA A 110 11.01 -28.30 -29.54
CA ALA A 110 10.23 -29.03 -28.54
C ALA A 110 10.71 -28.67 -27.11
N GLU A 111 9.77 -28.57 -26.18
CA GLU A 111 10.05 -28.20 -24.78
C GLU A 111 11.06 -29.14 -24.10
N SER A 112 11.01 -30.44 -24.42
CA SER A 112 12.00 -31.43 -23.94
C SER A 112 13.42 -31.13 -24.44
N CYS A 113 13.57 -30.69 -25.70
CA CYS A 113 14.85 -30.30 -26.28
C CYS A 113 15.38 -29.01 -25.62
N ILE A 114 14.51 -28.02 -25.43
CA ILE A 114 14.84 -26.78 -24.71
C ILE A 114 15.36 -27.14 -23.32
N ARG A 115 14.61 -27.93 -22.56
CA ARG A 115 14.96 -28.35 -21.21
C ARG A 115 16.31 -29.07 -21.17
N ALA A 116 16.54 -30.04 -22.07
CA ALA A 116 17.81 -30.76 -22.14
C ALA A 116 19.00 -29.84 -22.43
N LYS A 117 18.86 -28.93 -23.41
CA LYS A 117 19.89 -27.94 -23.76
C LYS A 117 20.19 -26.98 -22.63
N VAL A 118 19.17 -26.51 -21.91
CA VAL A 118 19.35 -25.63 -20.75
C VAL A 118 20.03 -26.40 -19.62
N MET A 119 19.56 -27.60 -19.29
CA MET A 119 20.07 -28.42 -18.18
C MET A 119 21.54 -28.78 -18.35
N ALA A 120 21.97 -29.10 -19.57
CA ALA A 120 23.35 -29.47 -19.86
C ALA A 120 24.38 -28.36 -19.57
N GLN A 121 23.99 -27.09 -19.66
CA GLN A 121 24.93 -25.96 -19.54
C GLN A 121 24.58 -24.97 -18.42
N THR A 122 23.35 -25.00 -17.92
CA THR A 122 22.87 -24.12 -16.85
C THR A 122 21.86 -24.89 -16.02
N PRO A 123 22.34 -25.89 -15.24
CA PRO A 123 21.49 -26.55 -14.28
C PRO A 123 20.90 -25.52 -13.30
N TRP A 124 19.68 -25.78 -12.86
CA TRP A 124 18.93 -24.91 -11.97
C TRP A 124 18.35 -25.70 -10.81
N LEU A 125 17.89 -24.97 -9.81
CA LEU A 125 17.10 -25.49 -8.71
C LEU A 125 15.85 -24.63 -8.49
N THR A 126 14.91 -25.18 -7.74
CA THR A 126 13.81 -24.42 -7.13
C THR A 126 13.73 -24.76 -5.64
N VAL A 127 13.20 -23.84 -4.86
CA VAL A 127 12.79 -24.14 -3.48
C VAL A 127 11.47 -24.90 -3.55
N ALA A 128 11.44 -26.14 -3.09
CA ALA A 128 10.26 -27.01 -3.21
C ALA A 128 9.10 -26.52 -2.33
N CYS A 129 9.41 -25.87 -1.21
CA CYS A 129 8.45 -25.46 -0.20
C CYS A 129 7.97 -24.01 -0.30
N TRP A 130 8.03 -23.41 -1.50
CA TRP A 130 7.56 -22.03 -1.72
C TRP A 130 6.14 -21.74 -1.20
N PRO A 131 5.12 -22.61 -1.40
CA PRO A 131 3.78 -22.35 -0.88
C PRO A 131 3.74 -22.22 0.65
N SER A 132 4.39 -23.14 1.37
CA SER A 132 4.46 -23.13 2.84
C SER A 132 5.23 -21.92 3.38
N LEU A 133 6.33 -21.54 2.72
CA LEU A 133 7.06 -20.31 3.06
C LEU A 133 6.21 -19.05 2.83
N LYS A 134 5.47 -18.99 1.72
CA LYS A 134 4.58 -17.87 1.42
C LYS A 134 3.43 -17.79 2.41
N LEU A 135 2.90 -18.93 2.86
CA LEU A 135 1.92 -18.98 3.92
C LEU A 135 2.51 -18.49 5.26
N ALA A 136 3.69 -18.97 5.65
CA ALA A 136 4.37 -18.51 6.87
C ALA A 136 4.65 -16.98 6.82
N GLN A 137 5.11 -16.46 5.68
CA GLN A 137 5.29 -15.02 5.47
C GLN A 137 3.97 -14.25 5.59
N LEU A 138 2.88 -14.79 5.02
CA LEU A 138 1.55 -14.17 5.13
C LEU A 138 1.07 -14.15 6.59
N LEU A 139 1.22 -15.24 7.33
CA LEU A 139 0.81 -15.32 8.73
C LEU A 139 1.62 -14.37 9.61
N PHE A 140 2.92 -14.26 9.34
CA PHE A 140 3.81 -13.39 10.09
C PHE A 140 3.61 -11.91 9.76
N PHE A 141 3.68 -11.51 8.48
CA PHE A 141 3.65 -10.10 8.07
C PHE A 141 2.26 -9.53 7.82
N GLY A 142 1.26 -10.41 7.64
CA GLY A 142 -0.11 -10.04 7.26
C GLY A 142 -0.27 -9.60 5.81
N ASP A 143 0.80 -9.60 5.02
CA ASP A 143 0.77 -9.41 3.57
C ASP A 143 1.86 -10.25 2.88
N GLY A 144 1.72 -10.44 1.57
CA GLY A 144 2.70 -11.19 0.77
C GLY A 144 3.75 -10.33 0.07
N HIS A 145 3.87 -9.04 0.43
CA HIS A 145 4.75 -8.08 -0.24
C HIS A 145 5.94 -7.67 0.61
N ARG A 146 5.80 -7.65 1.95
CA ARG A 146 6.94 -7.51 2.85
C ARG A 146 7.80 -8.75 2.77
N ASP A 147 9.10 -8.51 2.65
CA ASP A 147 10.11 -9.55 2.58
C ASP A 147 10.91 -9.61 3.89
N LEU A 148 11.82 -10.57 3.95
CA LEU A 148 12.68 -10.79 5.12
C LEU A 148 13.68 -9.65 5.35
N SER A 149 13.76 -8.65 4.46
CA SER A 149 14.68 -7.51 4.64
C SER A 149 14.34 -6.67 5.86
N VAL A 150 13.07 -6.70 6.31
CA VAL A 150 12.64 -5.99 7.52
C VAL A 150 13.43 -6.45 8.75
N LEU A 151 13.71 -7.75 8.86
CA LEU A 151 14.50 -8.32 9.95
C LEU A 151 15.94 -7.81 9.90
N VAL A 152 16.53 -7.79 8.71
CA VAL A 152 17.91 -7.31 8.50
C VAL A 152 18.04 -5.81 8.82
N LEU A 153 17.06 -4.99 8.43
CA LEU A 153 17.07 -3.56 8.68
C LEU A 153 16.99 -3.22 10.18
N GLU A 154 16.29 -4.04 10.95
CA GLU A 154 16.23 -3.91 12.40
C GLU A 154 17.53 -4.37 13.06
N ASP A 155 18.07 -5.53 12.66
CA ASP A 155 19.35 -6.05 13.20
C ASP A 155 20.51 -5.06 12.99
N LEU A 156 20.49 -4.31 11.89
CA LEU A 156 21.46 -3.26 11.59
C LEU A 156 21.21 -1.95 12.38
N GLY A 157 20.14 -1.88 13.19
CA GLY A 157 19.75 -0.71 13.96
C GLY A 157 19.19 0.45 13.11
N TRP A 158 18.89 0.22 11.83
CA TRP A 158 18.44 1.28 10.91
C TRP A 158 16.95 1.61 11.08
N ARG A 159 16.17 0.70 11.67
CA ARG A 159 14.79 0.94 12.07
C ARG A 159 14.57 0.43 13.49
N ARG A 160 13.90 1.25 14.31
CA ARG A 160 13.40 0.89 15.63
C ARG A 160 11.88 0.83 15.57
N TYR A 161 11.27 -0.20 16.14
CA TYR A 161 9.82 -0.34 16.22
C TYR A 161 9.30 0.00 17.62
N GLU A 162 8.00 0.27 17.73
CA GLU A 162 7.35 0.50 19.02
C GLU A 162 7.18 -0.84 19.74
N ASP A 163 7.33 -0.82 21.06
CA ASP A 163 7.06 -2.00 21.89
C ASP A 163 5.57 -2.05 22.24
N TYR A 164 4.82 -2.82 21.46
CA TYR A 164 3.39 -3.06 21.68
C TYR A 164 3.14 -4.53 22.02
N ARG A 165 2.06 -4.77 22.76
CA ARG A 165 1.69 -6.11 23.22
C ARG A 165 1.18 -6.96 22.05
N LEU A 166 1.82 -8.10 21.84
CA LEU A 166 1.35 -9.17 20.96
C LEU A 166 0.69 -10.25 21.83
N THR A 167 -0.51 -10.68 21.46
CA THR A 167 -1.16 -11.83 22.09
C THR A 167 -1.68 -12.81 21.04
N PRO A 168 -1.62 -14.13 21.27
CA PRO A 168 -2.09 -15.15 20.30
C PRO A 168 -3.53 -14.95 19.83
N ASP A 169 -4.39 -14.40 20.68
CA ASP A 169 -5.80 -14.11 20.39
C ASP A 169 -6.01 -12.98 19.36
N GLN A 170 -4.92 -12.28 18.98
CA GLN A 170 -4.94 -11.15 18.03
C GLN A 170 -4.46 -11.55 16.62
N ARG A 171 -4.44 -12.85 16.31
CA ARG A 171 -4.03 -13.38 15.01
C ARG A 171 -4.89 -12.86 13.85
N LEU A 172 -4.30 -12.87 12.65
CA LEU A 172 -4.92 -12.32 11.44
C LEU A 172 -6.06 -13.17 10.89
N PHE A 173 -5.92 -14.49 10.95
CA PHE A 173 -6.88 -15.46 10.43
C PHE A 173 -7.40 -16.31 11.58
N ARG A 174 -8.70 -16.55 11.59
CA ARG A 174 -9.34 -17.35 12.64
C ARG A 174 -9.10 -18.84 12.46
N ASP A 175 -9.15 -19.33 11.24
CA ASP A 175 -9.11 -20.75 10.91
C ASP A 175 -8.48 -20.98 9.52
N ARG A 176 -8.24 -22.25 9.18
CA ARG A 176 -7.68 -22.64 7.88
C ARG A 176 -8.60 -22.27 6.72
N ASP A 177 -9.91 -22.42 6.88
CA ASP A 177 -10.88 -22.11 5.83
C ASP A 177 -10.84 -20.63 5.44
N GLU A 178 -10.61 -19.72 6.40
CA GLU A 178 -10.42 -18.30 6.13
C GLU A 178 -9.15 -18.02 5.32
N ILE A 179 -8.05 -18.72 5.61
CA ILE A 179 -6.81 -18.63 4.83
C ILE A 179 -7.07 -19.06 3.40
N ASP A 180 -7.71 -20.21 3.19
CA ASP A 180 -7.94 -20.75 1.85
C ASP A 180 -8.89 -19.86 1.04
N ARG A 181 -9.94 -19.30 1.66
CA ARG A 181 -10.80 -18.29 1.03
C ARG A 181 -10.03 -17.02 0.67
N TYR A 182 -9.16 -16.53 1.55
CA TYR A 182 -8.32 -15.37 1.27
C TYR A 182 -7.32 -15.61 0.13
N LEU A 183 -6.66 -16.77 0.11
CA LEU A 183 -5.76 -17.18 -0.97
C LEU A 183 -6.51 -17.30 -2.30
N ARG A 184 -7.71 -17.89 -2.32
CA ARG A 184 -8.60 -17.91 -3.50
C ARG A 184 -8.94 -16.50 -3.97
N ALA A 185 -9.32 -15.59 -3.06
CA ALA A 185 -9.58 -14.20 -3.42
C ALA A 185 -8.36 -13.50 -4.04
N ARG A 186 -7.15 -13.79 -3.55
CA ARG A 186 -5.90 -13.28 -4.13
C ARG A 186 -5.66 -13.83 -5.53
N LEU A 187 -5.86 -15.13 -5.75
CA LEU A 187 -5.72 -15.76 -7.07
C LEU A 187 -6.68 -15.13 -8.09
N LEU A 188 -7.95 -14.94 -7.72
CA LEU A 188 -8.93 -14.28 -8.58
C LEU A 188 -8.53 -12.82 -8.88
N ASN A 189 -8.10 -12.07 -7.86
CA ASN A 189 -7.61 -10.70 -8.05
C ASN A 189 -6.35 -10.64 -8.95
N GLU A 190 -5.47 -11.64 -8.89
CA GLU A 190 -4.32 -11.72 -9.79
C GLU A 190 -4.77 -12.02 -11.23
N ALA A 191 -5.64 -13.02 -11.42
CA ALA A 191 -6.16 -13.40 -12.73
C ALA A 191 -6.86 -12.22 -13.46
N THR A 192 -7.53 -11.32 -12.73
CA THR A 192 -8.13 -10.11 -13.34
C THR A 192 -7.09 -9.14 -13.94
N ARG A 193 -5.81 -9.23 -13.59
CA ARG A 193 -4.75 -8.41 -14.20
C ARG A 193 -4.37 -8.90 -15.59
N SER A 194 -4.61 -10.17 -15.88
CA SER A 194 -4.24 -10.82 -17.14
C SER A 194 -5.35 -10.79 -18.19
N LEU A 195 -6.45 -10.08 -17.93
CA LEU A 195 -7.62 -10.04 -18.82
C LEU A 195 -7.35 -9.38 -20.17
N ASP A 196 -6.39 -8.47 -20.25
CA ASP A 196 -6.00 -7.87 -21.53
C ASP A 196 -5.27 -8.89 -22.43
N GLN A 197 -4.56 -9.86 -21.84
CA GLN A 197 -3.91 -10.96 -22.58
C GLN A 197 -4.85 -12.16 -22.80
N LEU A 198 -5.78 -12.41 -21.86
CA LEU A 198 -6.67 -13.57 -21.86
C LEU A 198 -8.14 -13.13 -21.72
N PRO A 199 -8.72 -12.49 -22.73
CA PRO A 199 -10.08 -11.93 -22.65
C PRO A 199 -11.16 -12.99 -22.39
N GLY A 200 -10.95 -14.23 -22.85
CA GLY A 200 -11.86 -15.36 -22.61
C GLY A 200 -12.05 -15.72 -21.13
N MET A 201 -11.17 -15.25 -20.24
CA MET A 201 -11.28 -15.48 -18.80
C MET A 201 -12.28 -14.55 -18.10
N ALA A 202 -12.79 -13.50 -18.75
CA ALA A 202 -13.69 -12.53 -18.12
C ALA A 202 -14.97 -13.17 -17.57
N GLY A 203 -15.64 -14.00 -18.38
CA GLY A 203 -16.86 -14.72 -17.98
C GLY A 203 -16.63 -15.70 -16.82
N PRO A 204 -15.68 -16.65 -16.94
CA PRO A 204 -15.32 -17.56 -15.85
C PRO A 204 -14.93 -16.83 -14.55
N LEU A 205 -14.15 -15.74 -14.63
CA LEU A 205 -13.78 -14.96 -13.45
C LEU A 205 -14.97 -14.25 -12.82
N SER A 206 -15.90 -13.73 -13.62
CA SER A 206 -17.14 -13.14 -13.12
C SER A 206 -17.93 -14.15 -12.28
N LYS A 207 -18.12 -15.37 -12.80
CA LYS A 207 -18.80 -16.46 -12.10
C LYS A 207 -18.07 -16.84 -10.80
N ALA A 208 -16.74 -17.04 -10.87
CA ALA A 208 -15.95 -17.42 -9.71
C ALA A 208 -15.96 -16.35 -8.58
N LEU A 209 -16.03 -15.05 -8.95
CA LEU A 209 -16.15 -13.94 -7.99
C LEU A 209 -17.56 -13.83 -7.37
N ALA A 210 -18.59 -14.30 -8.07
CA ALA A 210 -19.97 -14.36 -7.57
C ALA A 210 -20.17 -15.53 -6.58
N GLU A 211 -19.42 -16.62 -6.75
CA GLU A 211 -19.42 -17.79 -5.85
C GLU A 211 -18.61 -17.56 -4.55
N CYS A 212 -17.88 -16.45 -4.44
CA CYS A 212 -17.14 -16.12 -3.22
C CYS A 212 -18.10 -15.87 -2.05
N ALA A 213 -17.61 -16.09 -0.83
CA ALA A 213 -18.40 -16.03 0.40
C ALA A 213 -19.28 -14.77 0.50
N VAL A 214 -20.50 -14.95 0.99
CA VAL A 214 -21.49 -13.87 1.20
C VAL A 214 -21.03 -12.90 2.30
N GLN A 215 -20.35 -13.42 3.33
CA GLN A 215 -19.77 -12.64 4.42
C GLN A 215 -18.26 -12.90 4.52
N PRO A 216 -17.47 -12.33 3.60
CA PRO A 216 -16.02 -12.49 3.59
C PRO A 216 -15.40 -11.78 4.79
N SER A 217 -14.22 -12.23 5.26
CA SER A 217 -13.44 -11.45 6.21
C SER A 217 -13.02 -10.12 5.61
N ARG A 218 -12.59 -9.18 6.45
CA ARG A 218 -12.26 -7.83 5.96
C ARG A 218 -11.12 -7.83 4.92
N LEU A 219 -10.15 -8.75 5.03
CA LEU A 219 -9.07 -8.91 4.05
C LEU A 219 -9.55 -9.52 2.73
N GLU A 220 -10.42 -10.52 2.80
CA GLU A 220 -11.09 -11.10 1.65
C GLU A 220 -11.90 -10.03 0.92
N ALA A 221 -12.77 -9.31 1.63
CA ALA A 221 -13.63 -8.25 1.09
C ALA A 221 -12.81 -7.20 0.34
N LYS A 222 -11.71 -6.71 0.94
CA LYS A 222 -10.79 -5.75 0.32
C LYS A 222 -10.19 -6.27 -0.99
N THR A 223 -9.83 -7.56 -1.04
CA THR A 223 -9.22 -8.19 -2.20
C THR A 223 -10.25 -8.44 -3.30
N LEU A 224 -11.43 -8.95 -2.93
CA LEU A 224 -12.55 -9.20 -3.83
C LEU A 224 -13.07 -7.90 -4.44
N ASN A 225 -13.22 -6.82 -3.66
CA ASN A 225 -13.66 -5.51 -4.17
C ASN A 225 -12.69 -4.96 -5.23
N ARG A 226 -11.37 -5.15 -5.06
CA ARG A 226 -10.38 -4.77 -6.08
C ARG A 226 -10.52 -5.59 -7.35
N ALA A 227 -10.70 -6.91 -7.23
CA ALA A 227 -10.92 -7.80 -8.36
C ALA A 227 -12.19 -7.40 -9.13
N ARG A 228 -13.30 -7.22 -8.42
CA ARG A 228 -14.59 -6.79 -8.97
C ARG A 228 -14.50 -5.43 -9.66
N ASN A 229 -13.84 -4.44 -9.04
CA ASN A 229 -13.65 -3.12 -9.67
C ASN A 229 -12.77 -3.20 -10.94
N ARG A 230 -11.74 -4.06 -10.97
CA ARG A 230 -10.90 -4.26 -12.16
C ARG A 230 -11.66 -4.96 -13.27
N LEU A 231 -12.39 -6.02 -12.95
CA LEU A 231 -13.22 -6.76 -13.90
C LEU A 231 -14.36 -5.89 -14.45
N GLY A 232 -15.05 -5.12 -13.59
CA GLY A 232 -16.07 -4.17 -14.00
C GLY A 232 -15.53 -3.11 -14.96
N ARG A 233 -14.32 -2.57 -14.70
CA ARG A 233 -13.65 -1.65 -15.63
C ARG A 233 -13.32 -2.31 -16.97
N TRP A 234 -12.93 -3.58 -16.96
CA TRP A 234 -12.65 -4.33 -18.18
C TRP A 234 -13.92 -4.46 -19.03
N PHE A 235 -15.03 -4.94 -18.45
CA PHE A 235 -16.33 -5.03 -19.14
C PHE A 235 -16.83 -3.66 -19.63
N GLU A 236 -16.64 -2.61 -18.83
CA GLU A 236 -17.02 -1.26 -19.22
C GLU A 236 -16.26 -0.75 -20.45
N ARG A 237 -14.96 -1.07 -20.59
CA ARG A 237 -14.18 -0.78 -21.80
C ARG A 237 -14.64 -1.59 -23.00
N ALA A 238 -15.07 -2.84 -22.78
CA ALA A 238 -15.61 -3.71 -23.81
C ALA A 238 -17.04 -3.33 -24.25
N GLY A 239 -17.68 -2.37 -23.57
CA GLY A 239 -19.06 -1.95 -23.86
C GLY A 239 -20.13 -2.89 -23.27
N GLU A 240 -19.76 -3.84 -22.43
CA GLU A 240 -20.68 -4.75 -21.76
C GLU A 240 -21.23 -4.12 -20.47
N TRP A 241 -22.20 -3.23 -20.62
CA TRP A 241 -22.71 -2.39 -19.53
C TRP A 241 -23.34 -3.21 -18.38
N GLN A 242 -24.11 -4.26 -18.70
CA GLN A 242 -24.76 -5.11 -17.71
C GLN A 242 -23.75 -5.92 -16.90
N SER A 243 -22.76 -6.53 -17.56
CA SER A 243 -21.66 -7.25 -16.91
C SER A 243 -20.83 -6.32 -16.00
N ALA A 244 -20.54 -5.11 -16.49
CA ALA A 244 -19.85 -4.08 -15.71
C ALA A 244 -20.66 -3.66 -14.47
N LEU A 245 -21.96 -3.40 -14.62
CA LEU A 245 -22.86 -3.08 -13.50
C LEU A 245 -22.89 -4.19 -12.47
N GLY A 246 -23.02 -5.46 -12.88
CA GLY A 246 -23.01 -6.60 -11.96
C GLY A 246 -21.74 -6.63 -11.08
N CYS A 247 -20.59 -6.39 -11.69
CA CYS A 247 -19.31 -6.31 -10.96
C CYS A 247 -19.28 -5.15 -9.97
N TYR A 248 -19.70 -3.96 -10.39
CA TYR A 248 -19.68 -2.78 -9.52
C TYR A 248 -20.74 -2.85 -8.41
N VAL A 249 -21.91 -3.45 -8.65
CA VAL A 249 -22.93 -3.66 -7.61
C VAL A 249 -22.43 -4.61 -6.52
N ALA A 250 -21.66 -5.63 -6.90
CA ALA A 250 -21.06 -6.58 -5.96
C ALA A 250 -19.82 -6.02 -5.21
N SER A 251 -19.38 -4.80 -5.51
CA SER A 251 -18.20 -4.17 -4.89
C SER A 251 -18.62 -3.07 -3.90
N ALA A 252 -18.10 -3.17 -2.68
CA ALA A 252 -18.35 -2.18 -1.64
C ALA A 252 -17.30 -1.05 -1.59
N ALA A 253 -16.35 -1.00 -2.53
CA ALA A 253 -15.26 -0.02 -2.51
C ALA A 253 -15.30 0.93 -3.72
N HIS A 254 -14.91 2.19 -3.50
CA HIS A 254 -14.67 3.16 -4.59
C HIS A 254 -13.72 2.56 -5.66
N PRO A 255 -13.99 2.75 -6.97
CA PRO A 255 -14.97 3.66 -7.57
C PRO A 255 -16.36 3.06 -7.87
N ALA A 256 -16.71 1.91 -7.30
CA ALA A 256 -17.88 1.13 -7.72
C ALA A 256 -19.19 1.93 -7.88
N ARG A 257 -19.61 2.68 -6.84
CA ARG A 257 -20.88 3.42 -6.89
C ARG A 257 -20.84 4.59 -7.87
N GLU A 258 -19.70 5.29 -7.96
CA GLU A 258 -19.50 6.32 -9.00
C GLU A 258 -19.66 5.71 -10.41
N ARG A 259 -19.01 4.57 -10.67
CA ARG A 259 -19.09 3.91 -11.99
C ARG A 259 -20.50 3.44 -12.29
N GLN A 260 -21.23 2.91 -11.31
CA GLN A 260 -22.64 2.57 -11.46
C GLN A 260 -23.47 3.80 -11.87
N VAL A 261 -23.32 4.95 -11.21
CA VAL A 261 -24.03 6.18 -11.60
C VAL A 261 -23.75 6.54 -13.06
N ARG A 262 -22.48 6.52 -13.48
CA ARG A 262 -22.09 6.84 -14.87
C ARG A 262 -22.70 5.87 -15.89
N ILE A 263 -22.67 4.57 -15.60
CA ILE A 263 -23.24 3.56 -16.50
C ILE A 263 -24.76 3.69 -16.56
N LEU A 264 -25.45 3.82 -15.42
CA LEU A 264 -26.91 4.01 -15.36
C LEU A 264 -27.36 5.23 -16.17
N THR A 265 -26.65 6.37 -16.04
CA THR A 265 -26.91 7.55 -16.88
C THR A 265 -26.69 7.25 -18.37
N ARG A 266 -25.62 6.51 -18.71
CA ARG A 266 -25.30 6.18 -20.10
C ARG A 266 -26.34 5.28 -20.76
N ILE A 267 -26.91 4.32 -20.01
CA ILE A 267 -27.95 3.40 -20.51
C ILE A 267 -29.37 3.97 -20.39
N GLY A 268 -29.53 5.22 -19.95
CA GLY A 268 -30.82 5.91 -19.88
C GLY A 268 -31.63 5.69 -18.59
N ASP A 269 -31.13 4.93 -17.61
CA ASP A 269 -31.78 4.76 -16.31
C ASP A 269 -31.45 5.92 -15.35
N GLU A 270 -32.00 7.10 -15.67
CA GLU A 270 -31.78 8.31 -14.88
C GLU A 270 -32.35 8.20 -13.45
N GLN A 271 -33.44 7.44 -13.26
CA GLN A 271 -34.07 7.31 -11.95
C GLN A 271 -33.18 6.52 -10.98
N ALA A 272 -32.62 5.39 -11.43
CA ALA A 272 -31.65 4.64 -10.63
C ALA A 272 -30.37 5.46 -10.39
N ALA A 273 -29.84 6.14 -11.41
CA ALA A 273 -28.66 7.00 -11.27
C ALA A 273 -28.86 8.09 -10.20
N ARG A 274 -29.99 8.81 -10.23
CA ARG A 274 -30.32 9.86 -9.24
C ARG A 274 -30.55 9.30 -7.83
N ARG A 275 -31.13 8.11 -7.70
CA ARG A 275 -31.27 7.44 -6.39
C ARG A 275 -29.91 7.08 -5.81
N LEU A 276 -29.03 6.50 -6.60
CA LEU A 276 -27.68 6.13 -6.16
C LEU A 276 -26.84 7.37 -5.83
N LEU A 277 -26.89 8.41 -6.66
CA LEU A 277 -26.18 9.66 -6.41
C LEU A 277 -26.57 10.31 -5.07
N ARG A 278 -27.88 10.31 -4.73
CA ARG A 278 -28.37 10.78 -3.42
C ARG A 278 -27.80 9.96 -2.26
N ARG A 279 -27.71 8.64 -2.40
CA ARG A 279 -27.10 7.77 -1.38
C ARG A 279 -25.61 8.07 -1.20
N ILE A 280 -24.88 8.31 -2.28
CA ILE A 280 -23.47 8.71 -2.22
C ILE A 280 -23.33 10.06 -1.50
N ALA A 281 -24.20 11.03 -1.80
CA ALA A 281 -24.18 12.34 -1.15
C ALA A 281 -24.45 12.27 0.37
N GLN A 282 -25.33 11.37 0.81
CA GLN A 282 -25.66 11.18 2.22
C GLN A 282 -24.56 10.46 3.01
N ALA A 283 -23.90 9.49 2.39
CA ALA A 283 -22.88 8.65 3.04
C ALA A 283 -21.77 8.28 2.03
N PRO A 284 -20.85 9.20 1.72
CA PRO A 284 -19.73 8.92 0.82
C PRO A 284 -18.71 7.98 1.51
N LEU A 285 -18.14 7.04 0.76
CA LEU A 285 -17.10 6.13 1.28
C LEU A 285 -15.72 6.81 1.33
N CYS A 286 -15.49 7.80 0.46
CA CYS A 286 -14.22 8.49 0.36
C CYS A 286 -14.37 9.92 -0.19
N ALA A 287 -13.27 10.67 -0.19
CA ALA A 287 -13.22 12.05 -0.69
C ALA A 287 -13.63 12.17 -2.16
N GLU A 288 -13.26 11.19 -2.99
CA GLU A 288 -13.61 11.12 -4.40
C GLU A 288 -15.12 10.97 -4.59
N GLU A 289 -15.77 10.10 -3.83
CA GLU A 289 -17.22 9.94 -3.89
C GLU A 289 -17.96 11.19 -3.41
N ALA A 290 -17.48 11.82 -2.34
CA ALA A 290 -18.05 13.07 -1.83
C ALA A 290 -17.93 14.20 -2.88
N ASP A 291 -16.78 14.33 -3.55
CA ASP A 291 -16.58 15.29 -4.65
C ASP A 291 -17.46 14.95 -5.86
N PHE A 292 -17.53 13.68 -6.23
CA PHE A 292 -18.36 13.19 -7.33
C PHE A 292 -19.83 13.51 -7.09
N ALA A 293 -20.35 13.25 -5.88
CA ALA A 293 -21.75 13.50 -5.53
C ALA A 293 -22.17 14.97 -5.69
N VAL A 294 -21.27 15.89 -5.39
CA VAL A 294 -21.51 17.34 -5.56
C VAL A 294 -21.43 17.76 -7.02
N ARG A 295 -20.47 17.21 -7.78
CA ARG A 295 -20.13 17.74 -9.11
C ARG A 295 -20.80 17.02 -10.27
N PHE A 296 -21.20 15.76 -10.10
CA PHE A 296 -21.81 14.99 -11.16
C PHE A 296 -23.16 15.60 -11.56
N GLY A 297 -23.33 15.88 -12.87
CA GLY A 297 -24.55 16.50 -13.40
C GLY A 297 -24.70 18.01 -13.12
N GLN A 298 -23.79 18.62 -12.36
CA GLN A 298 -23.85 20.06 -12.03
C GLN A 298 -22.84 20.86 -12.85
N ARG A 299 -23.34 21.77 -13.70
CA ARG A 299 -22.49 22.81 -14.31
C ARG A 299 -22.12 23.83 -13.22
N ARG A 300 -20.89 23.73 -12.68
CA ARG A 300 -20.15 24.81 -11.96
C ARG A 300 -20.46 25.09 -10.47
N LYS A 301 -20.90 24.15 -9.62
CA LYS A 301 -20.66 24.33 -8.17
C LYS A 301 -19.20 23.98 -7.85
N ARG A 302 -18.32 24.99 -7.92
CA ARG A 302 -16.94 24.89 -7.45
C ARG A 302 -16.93 25.23 -5.96
N CYS A 303 -16.39 24.34 -5.12
CA CYS A 303 -15.67 24.81 -3.94
C CYS A 303 -14.62 25.81 -4.47
N ALA A 304 -14.78 27.08 -4.11
CA ALA A 304 -13.95 28.18 -4.60
C ALA A 304 -13.15 28.69 -3.41
N PRO A 305 -12.10 27.97 -2.98
CA PRO A 305 -11.25 28.46 -1.91
C PRO A 305 -10.68 29.82 -2.31
N LYS A 306 -10.42 30.67 -1.31
CA LYS A 306 -9.73 31.95 -1.52
C LYS A 306 -8.51 31.70 -2.38
N THR A 307 -8.43 32.37 -3.53
CA THR A 307 -7.37 32.12 -4.52
C THR A 307 -6.66 33.42 -4.84
N THR A 308 -5.36 33.47 -4.56
CA THR A 308 -4.48 34.55 -4.98
C THR A 308 -3.76 34.13 -6.25
N THR A 309 -3.69 35.01 -7.23
CA THR A 309 -2.97 34.75 -8.49
C THR A 309 -1.67 35.55 -8.53
N LYS A 310 -0.58 34.91 -8.95
CA LYS A 310 0.68 35.59 -9.26
C LYS A 310 1.19 35.21 -10.65
N VAL A 311 2.00 36.09 -11.24
CA VAL A 311 2.66 35.82 -12.53
C VAL A 311 3.90 34.98 -12.27
N LEU A 312 4.09 33.93 -13.06
CA LEU A 312 5.29 33.12 -13.04
C LEU A 312 6.34 33.81 -13.92
N GLY A 313 7.50 34.18 -13.34
CA GLY A 313 8.60 34.76 -14.11
C GLY A 313 9.16 33.81 -15.18
N SER A 314 9.88 34.34 -16.16
CA SER A 314 10.29 33.65 -17.40
C SER A 314 11.34 32.53 -17.27
N VAL A 315 11.73 32.10 -16.07
CA VAL A 315 12.73 31.03 -15.88
C VAL A 315 12.34 30.12 -14.72
N GLN A 316 11.94 28.87 -15.00
CA GLN A 316 11.87 27.81 -13.97
C GLN A 316 13.16 26.99 -13.99
N ALA A 317 14.00 27.16 -12.97
CA ALA A 317 15.03 26.18 -12.62
C ALA A 317 14.63 25.34 -11.38
N SER A 318 13.51 25.65 -10.72
CA SER A 318 13.07 25.00 -9.47
C SER A 318 11.60 24.58 -9.48
N PRO A 319 11.20 23.57 -8.67
CA PRO A 319 9.80 23.22 -8.43
C PRO A 319 8.95 24.42 -8.03
N ILE A 320 7.67 24.41 -8.40
CA ILE A 320 6.77 25.55 -8.23
C ILE A 320 6.52 25.90 -6.76
N GLU A 321 6.53 24.90 -5.88
CA GLU A 321 6.38 25.04 -4.43
C GLU A 321 7.57 25.81 -3.84
N ARG A 322 8.80 25.55 -4.33
CA ARG A 322 10.00 26.29 -3.91
C ARG A 322 9.94 27.74 -4.36
N HIS A 323 9.45 27.99 -5.57
CA HIS A 323 9.22 29.36 -6.04
C HIS A 323 8.15 30.07 -5.20
N ALA A 324 7.05 29.39 -4.88
CA ALA A 324 6.01 29.90 -4.00
C ALA A 324 6.56 30.29 -2.61
N MET A 325 7.37 29.43 -1.99
CA MET A 325 8.04 29.72 -0.72
C MET A 325 8.88 30.99 -0.80
N ALA A 326 9.67 31.18 -1.86
CA ALA A 326 10.49 32.37 -2.04
C ALA A 326 9.64 33.65 -2.17
N VAL A 327 8.53 33.57 -2.91
CA VAL A 327 7.59 34.69 -3.04
C VAL A 327 6.96 35.05 -1.70
N LEU A 328 6.52 34.05 -0.92
CA LEU A 328 5.90 34.25 0.39
C LEU A 328 6.92 34.76 1.43
N ALA A 329 8.17 34.32 1.34
CA ALA A 329 9.27 34.86 2.14
C ALA A 329 9.56 36.32 1.83
N GLY A 330 9.49 36.72 0.56
CA GLY A 330 9.57 38.12 0.15
C GLY A 330 8.41 38.99 0.68
N GLU A 331 7.28 38.37 1.04
CA GLU A 331 6.13 39.02 1.69
C GLU A 331 6.24 39.03 3.23
N GLY A 332 7.38 38.59 3.78
CA GLY A 332 7.64 38.55 5.22
C GLY A 332 7.19 37.27 5.93
N GLY A 333 6.78 36.24 5.18
CA GLY A 333 6.33 34.96 5.74
C GLY A 333 7.44 33.91 5.85
N GLU A 334 7.51 33.20 6.95
CA GLU A 334 8.31 31.99 7.10
C GLU A 334 7.54 30.79 6.50
N ALA A 335 7.86 30.42 5.26
CA ALA A 335 7.14 29.38 4.52
C ALA A 335 7.81 28.00 4.61
N TRP A 336 7.07 26.99 5.03
CA TRP A 336 7.51 25.60 5.22
C TRP A 336 6.72 24.64 4.34
N HIS A 337 7.42 23.76 3.61
CA HIS A 337 6.80 22.72 2.78
C HIS A 337 6.66 21.43 3.60
N LEU A 338 5.50 21.26 4.24
CA LEU A 338 5.20 20.11 5.10
C LEU A 338 4.14 19.18 4.52
N GLU A 339 3.26 19.67 3.65
CA GLU A 339 2.13 18.94 3.09
C GLU A 339 1.38 18.10 4.17
N ASN A 340 1.05 16.85 3.84
CA ASN A 340 0.39 15.90 4.73
C ASN A 340 1.24 15.49 5.94
N HIS A 341 2.55 15.79 5.98
CA HIS A 341 3.39 15.45 7.13
C HIS A 341 3.03 16.27 8.37
N LEU A 342 2.51 17.50 8.21
CA LEU A 342 2.10 18.33 9.34
C LEU A 342 0.94 17.72 10.13
N PRO A 343 -0.29 17.58 9.57
CA PRO A 343 -1.43 17.09 10.33
C PRO A 343 -1.23 15.64 10.81
N ARG A 344 -0.52 14.81 10.02
CA ARG A 344 -0.22 13.41 10.40
C ARG A 344 0.83 13.34 11.50
N GLY A 345 1.87 14.17 11.45
CA GLY A 345 2.89 14.26 12.50
C GLY A 345 2.27 14.69 13.83
N LEU A 346 1.41 15.72 13.81
CA LEU A 346 0.65 16.15 14.99
C LEU A 346 -0.21 15.02 15.56
N ALA A 347 -0.98 14.32 14.71
CA ALA A 347 -1.80 13.20 15.14
C ALA A 347 -0.96 12.04 15.72
N GLY A 348 0.15 11.68 15.07
CA GLY A 348 1.02 10.62 15.54
C GLY A 348 1.68 10.94 16.89
N LEU A 349 2.07 12.19 17.12
CA LEU A 349 2.63 12.63 18.41
C LEU A 349 1.56 12.73 19.50
N ALA A 350 0.37 13.26 19.18
CA ALA A 350 -0.73 13.49 20.12
C ALA A 350 -1.46 12.21 20.54
N PHE A 351 -1.56 11.23 19.63
CA PHE A 351 -2.35 10.01 19.80
C PHE A 351 -1.49 8.75 19.69
N TRP A 352 -0.21 8.83 20.09
CA TRP A 352 0.74 7.72 19.98
C TRP A 352 0.20 6.42 20.60
N ASP A 353 -0.25 6.49 21.85
CA ASP A 353 -0.75 5.31 22.59
C ASP A 353 -2.08 4.79 22.03
N VAL A 354 -2.88 5.66 21.39
CA VAL A 354 -4.10 5.24 20.68
C VAL A 354 -3.74 4.46 19.42
N VAL A 355 -2.77 4.94 18.63
CA VAL A 355 -2.33 4.28 17.40
C VAL A 355 -1.76 2.88 17.71
N PHE A 356 -1.00 2.75 18.80
CA PHE A 356 -0.39 1.49 19.24
C PHE A 356 -1.22 0.71 20.28
N ALA A 357 -2.50 1.07 20.47
CA ALA A 357 -3.39 0.34 21.35
C ALA A 357 -3.54 -1.14 20.90
N PRO A 358 -3.61 -2.09 21.85
CA PRO A 358 -3.64 -3.53 21.56
C PRO A 358 -5.03 -3.98 21.07
N VAL A 359 -5.38 -3.59 19.85
CA VAL A 359 -6.61 -4.01 19.17
C VAL A 359 -6.38 -5.34 18.44
N ALA A 360 -7.35 -6.25 18.52
CA ALA A 360 -7.23 -7.56 17.88
C ALA A 360 -7.04 -7.48 16.37
N GLY A 361 -6.05 -8.22 15.84
CA GLY A 361 -5.67 -8.20 14.43
C GLY A 361 -4.93 -6.94 13.97
N ALA A 362 -4.67 -5.97 14.86
CA ALA A 362 -3.97 -4.73 14.51
C ALA A 362 -2.46 -4.95 14.40
N PHE A 363 -1.89 -5.79 15.26
CA PHE A 363 -0.46 -6.11 15.31
C PHE A 363 -0.26 -7.62 15.33
N LEU A 364 0.63 -8.11 14.46
CA LEU A 364 0.90 -9.54 14.22
C LEU A 364 2.34 -9.92 14.53
N ASN A 365 3.25 -8.97 14.45
CA ASN A 365 4.68 -9.17 14.71
C ASN A 365 5.29 -7.87 15.27
N PRO A 366 6.51 -7.90 15.82
CA PRO A 366 7.16 -6.72 16.41
C PRO A 366 7.60 -5.63 15.40
N TYR A 367 7.46 -5.86 14.10
CA TYR A 367 8.06 -5.04 13.04
C TYR A 367 7.06 -4.21 12.26
N GLN A 368 6.00 -3.74 12.92
CA GLN A 368 5.00 -2.87 12.30
C GLN A 368 5.20 -1.41 12.68
N ASP A 369 5.24 -0.57 11.66
CA ASP A 369 5.26 0.89 11.80
C ASP A 369 3.86 1.49 12.02
N ALA A 370 2.81 0.67 11.99
CA ALA A 370 1.42 1.05 12.22
C ALA A 370 0.55 -0.21 12.39
N PRO A 371 -0.62 -0.07 13.03
CA PRO A 371 -1.57 -1.16 13.04
C PRO A 371 -2.10 -1.42 11.62
N LEU A 372 -2.44 -2.67 11.32
CA LEU A 372 -2.96 -3.08 10.00
C LEU A 372 -4.28 -2.39 9.65
N ASP A 373 -5.06 -2.02 10.66
CA ASP A 373 -6.35 -1.35 10.56
C ASP A 373 -6.24 0.19 10.46
N LEU A 374 -5.04 0.79 10.49
CA LEU A 374 -4.86 2.26 10.51
C LEU A 374 -5.70 3.01 9.45
N HIS A 375 -5.82 2.43 8.26
CA HIS A 375 -6.53 3.06 7.12
C HIS A 375 -7.91 2.45 6.85
N TRP A 376 -8.48 1.77 7.83
CA TRP A 376 -9.79 1.14 7.72
C TRP A 376 -10.84 2.08 8.32
N GLU A 377 -12.08 1.99 7.82
CA GLU A 377 -13.15 2.96 8.11
C GLU A 377 -13.54 3.00 9.60
N ASP A 378 -13.37 1.87 10.28
CA ASP A 378 -13.67 1.63 11.69
C ASP A 378 -12.46 1.78 12.62
N PHE A 379 -11.30 2.26 12.13
CA PHE A 379 -10.12 2.51 12.99
C PHE A 379 -10.45 3.35 14.22
N ALA A 380 -11.20 4.43 14.03
CA ALA A 380 -11.60 5.31 15.12
C ALA A 380 -12.70 4.67 15.99
N ALA A 381 -13.60 3.89 15.40
CA ALA A 381 -14.67 3.21 16.12
C ALA A 381 -14.10 2.17 17.09
N SER A 382 -13.11 1.38 16.66
CA SER A 382 -12.44 0.36 17.49
C SER A 382 -11.62 0.95 18.64
N ARG A 383 -11.34 2.26 18.61
CA ARG A 383 -10.58 3.01 19.63
C ARG A 383 -11.34 4.20 20.19
N SER A 384 -12.67 4.20 20.08
CA SER A 384 -13.52 5.37 20.34
C SER A 384 -13.36 5.93 21.76
N GLU A 385 -13.34 5.07 22.77
CA GLU A 385 -13.14 5.47 24.17
C GLU A 385 -11.76 6.12 24.40
N ALA A 386 -10.70 5.49 23.88
CA ALA A 386 -9.33 6.00 24.01
C ALA A 386 -9.14 7.33 23.27
N ILE A 387 -9.70 7.46 22.06
CA ILE A 387 -9.71 8.72 21.30
C ILE A 387 -10.46 9.80 22.07
N ALA A 388 -11.65 9.51 22.62
CA ALA A 388 -12.45 10.47 23.36
C ALA A 388 -11.76 10.91 24.67
N ALA A 389 -11.14 9.99 25.41
CA ALA A 389 -10.34 10.30 26.59
C ALA A 389 -9.15 11.19 26.23
N GLN A 390 -8.38 10.84 25.19
CA GLN A 390 -7.22 11.61 24.78
C GLN A 390 -7.61 13.01 24.29
N LYS A 391 -8.68 13.15 23.49
CA LYS A 391 -9.20 14.46 23.07
C LYS A 391 -9.58 15.35 24.24
N ARG A 392 -10.20 14.82 25.31
CA ARG A 392 -10.53 15.58 26.52
C ARG A 392 -9.27 16.10 27.22
N THR A 393 -8.24 15.27 27.34
CA THR A 393 -6.95 15.67 27.94
C THR A 393 -6.27 16.75 27.11
N LEU A 394 -6.20 16.54 25.79
CA LEU A 394 -5.53 17.44 24.85
C LEU A 394 -6.27 18.76 24.59
N ALA A 395 -7.51 18.89 25.07
CA ALA A 395 -8.24 20.16 25.05
C ALA A 395 -7.56 21.24 25.92
N ASN A 396 -6.73 20.84 26.89
CA ASN A 396 -5.88 21.77 27.63
C ASN A 396 -4.60 22.09 26.82
N PRO A 397 -4.32 23.36 26.47
CA PRO A 397 -3.16 23.73 25.67
C PRO A 397 -1.81 23.34 26.27
N ALA A 398 -1.67 23.41 27.60
CA ALA A 398 -0.43 23.05 28.28
C ALA A 398 -0.17 21.53 28.19
N LEU A 399 -1.21 20.72 28.44
CA LEU A 399 -1.12 19.25 28.33
C LEU A 399 -0.91 18.81 26.88
N PHE A 400 -1.50 19.51 25.91
CA PHE A 400 -1.24 19.26 24.48
C PHE A 400 0.24 19.47 24.14
N ALA A 401 0.79 20.63 24.46
CA ALA A 401 2.20 20.94 24.21
C ALA A 401 3.14 19.98 24.94
N GLU A 402 2.86 19.66 26.20
CA GLU A 402 3.63 18.68 26.98
C GLU A 402 3.59 17.28 26.35
N THR A 403 2.41 16.83 25.91
CA THR A 403 2.24 15.54 25.25
C THR A 403 3.07 15.46 23.97
N LEU A 404 2.97 16.46 23.08
CA LEU A 404 3.72 16.47 21.83
C LEU A 404 5.23 16.44 22.08
N ARG A 405 5.74 17.30 22.97
CA ARG A 405 7.16 17.35 23.32
C ARG A 405 7.63 16.06 23.99
N GLY A 406 6.82 15.51 24.89
CA GLY A 406 7.10 14.26 25.58
C GLY A 406 7.19 13.08 24.62
N THR A 407 6.23 12.95 23.71
CA THR A 407 6.25 11.92 22.68
C THR A 407 7.45 12.09 21.75
N LEU A 408 7.73 13.31 21.28
CA LEU A 408 8.89 13.59 20.43
C LEU A 408 10.20 13.14 21.10
N ARG A 409 10.45 13.56 22.36
CA ARG A 409 11.65 13.17 23.10
C ARG A 409 11.80 11.66 23.25
N ARG A 410 10.72 10.94 23.58
CA ARG A 410 10.77 9.49 23.83
C ARG A 410 10.84 8.66 22.54
N LYS A 411 10.16 9.11 21.48
CA LYS A 411 9.83 8.27 20.32
C LYS A 411 10.58 8.65 19.05
N THR A 412 11.39 9.71 19.04
CA THR A 412 12.21 10.07 17.86
C THR A 412 12.99 8.84 17.33
N GLY A 413 12.87 8.55 16.04
CA GLY A 413 13.49 7.38 15.41
C GLY A 413 12.72 6.06 15.55
N VAL A 414 11.63 6.00 16.32
CA VAL A 414 10.69 4.87 16.33
C VAL A 414 9.80 4.95 15.08
N ALA A 415 9.68 3.86 14.34
CA ALA A 415 8.88 3.78 13.14
C ALA A 415 7.40 4.04 13.46
N ASN A 416 6.82 5.03 12.77
CA ASN A 416 5.40 5.35 12.87
C ASN A 416 4.90 5.85 11.52
N ARG A 417 3.84 5.25 10.98
CA ARG A 417 3.34 5.62 9.65
C ARG A 417 2.70 7.01 9.59
N LEU A 418 2.37 7.63 10.72
CA LEU A 418 1.87 9.00 10.78
C LEU A 418 2.99 10.03 10.92
N VAL A 419 4.12 9.68 11.55
CA VAL A 419 5.19 10.63 11.86
C VAL A 419 6.37 10.48 10.91
N SER A 420 6.74 11.57 10.24
CA SER A 420 8.02 11.65 9.53
C SER A 420 9.01 12.44 10.38
N TRP A 421 9.97 11.78 11.01
CA TRP A 421 10.99 12.42 11.86
C TRP A 421 11.87 13.42 11.11
N ARG A 422 11.93 13.32 9.78
CA ARG A 422 12.59 14.30 8.91
C ARG A 422 11.83 15.63 8.83
N HIS A 423 10.50 15.61 8.95
CA HIS A 423 9.64 16.79 8.77
C HIS A 423 9.05 17.30 10.09
N MET A 424 9.12 16.51 11.17
CA MET A 424 8.57 16.83 12.49
C MET A 424 9.67 16.64 13.54
N ASP A 425 10.57 17.61 13.64
CA ASP A 425 11.62 17.67 14.64
C ASP A 425 11.29 18.68 15.76
N GLY A 426 12.21 18.86 16.70
CA GLY A 426 12.02 19.78 17.83
C GLY A 426 11.86 21.23 17.40
N THR A 427 12.64 21.69 16.42
CA THR A 427 12.57 23.06 15.92
C THR A 427 11.22 23.33 15.27
N VAL A 428 10.76 22.40 14.42
CA VAL A 428 9.44 22.47 13.79
C VAL A 428 8.35 22.50 14.84
N LEU A 429 8.38 21.58 15.81
CA LEU A 429 7.37 21.49 16.84
C LEU A 429 7.27 22.75 17.70
N GLU A 430 8.39 23.28 18.19
CA GLU A 430 8.39 24.49 19.02
C GLU A 430 7.85 25.69 18.25
N ARG A 431 8.27 25.86 16.99
CA ARG A 431 7.78 26.96 16.16
C ARG A 431 6.28 26.90 15.90
N LEU A 432 5.75 25.70 15.69
CA LEU A 432 4.32 25.46 15.57
C LEU A 432 3.58 25.85 16.85
N LEU A 433 4.08 25.42 18.01
CA LEU A 433 3.48 25.71 19.31
C LEU A 433 3.52 27.21 19.68
N GLU A 434 4.56 27.92 19.24
CA GLU A 434 4.69 29.37 19.41
C GLU A 434 3.74 30.17 18.52
N THR A 435 3.55 29.72 17.28
CA THR A 435 2.92 30.54 16.23
C THR A 435 1.49 30.12 15.93
N VAL A 436 1.21 28.82 15.83
CA VAL A 436 -0.09 28.31 15.38
C VAL A 436 -1.00 28.09 16.60
N PRO A 437 -2.23 28.64 16.60
CA PRO A 437 -3.14 28.46 17.73
C PRO A 437 -3.42 26.98 18.06
N HIS A 438 -3.56 26.67 19.35
CA HIS A 438 -3.82 25.32 19.85
C HIS A 438 -5.03 24.67 19.18
N GLU A 439 -6.12 25.41 19.02
CA GLU A 439 -7.36 24.94 18.41
C GLU A 439 -7.16 24.46 16.96
N VAL A 440 -6.21 25.05 16.23
CA VAL A 440 -5.86 24.68 14.86
C VAL A 440 -5.06 23.38 14.89
N LEU A 441 -3.98 23.33 15.68
CA LEU A 441 -3.11 22.15 15.77
C LEU A 441 -3.88 20.92 16.27
N LEU A 442 -4.69 21.09 17.32
CA LEU A 442 -5.54 20.03 17.86
C LEU A 442 -6.62 19.63 16.85
N GLY A 443 -7.24 20.60 16.15
CA GLY A 443 -8.22 20.33 15.10
C GLY A 443 -7.65 19.45 14.00
N LEU A 444 -6.45 19.77 13.50
CA LEU A 444 -5.74 18.96 12.51
C LEU A 444 -5.42 17.55 13.01
N ALA A 445 -4.91 17.42 14.23
CA ALA A 445 -4.61 16.14 14.84
C ALA A 445 -5.87 15.27 14.99
N CYS A 446 -6.96 15.87 15.48
CA CYS A 446 -8.27 15.21 15.64
C CYS A 446 -8.83 14.77 14.28
N ARG A 447 -8.76 15.64 13.27
CA ARG A 447 -9.26 15.34 11.92
C ARG A 447 -8.57 14.10 11.33
N VAL A 448 -7.26 13.96 11.56
CA VAL A 448 -6.50 12.79 11.10
C VAL A 448 -6.85 11.55 11.92
N ILE A 449 -6.85 11.61 13.25
CA ILE A 449 -7.08 10.40 14.06
C ILE A 449 -8.50 9.84 13.91
N ASP A 450 -9.48 10.70 13.63
CA ASP A 450 -10.87 10.29 13.39
C ASP A 450 -11.05 9.54 12.07
N ASN A 451 -10.17 9.78 11.09
CA ASN A 451 -10.19 9.06 9.83
C ASN A 451 -8.81 9.11 9.12
N PRO A 452 -7.83 8.28 9.56
CA PRO A 452 -6.47 8.36 9.02
C PRO A 452 -6.39 7.95 7.54
N GLY A 453 -7.30 7.07 7.10
CA GLY A 453 -7.42 6.65 5.71
C GLY A 453 -7.83 7.78 4.78
N ALA A 454 -8.88 8.54 5.13
CA ALA A 454 -9.42 9.63 4.31
C ALA A 454 -8.57 10.90 4.32
N THR A 455 -7.70 11.07 5.33
CA THR A 455 -6.87 12.27 5.53
C THR A 455 -5.40 12.05 5.15
N ARG A 456 -5.08 10.91 4.53
CA ARG A 456 -3.72 10.54 4.14
C ARG A 456 -3.11 11.50 3.11
N THR A 457 -3.93 12.15 2.30
CA THR A 457 -3.53 13.03 1.20
C THR A 457 -4.39 14.30 1.15
N GLY A 458 -3.90 15.30 0.42
CA GLY A 458 -4.65 16.51 0.07
C GLY A 458 -4.56 17.65 1.07
N PHE A 459 -3.78 17.55 2.15
CA PHE A 459 -3.49 18.73 2.96
C PHE A 459 -2.69 19.76 2.15
N PRO A 460 -2.90 21.08 2.33
CA PRO A 460 -2.17 22.12 1.59
C PRO A 460 -0.65 21.96 1.67
N ASP A 461 0.03 22.33 0.58
CA ASP A 461 1.48 22.11 0.44
C ASP A 461 2.29 22.85 1.52
N LEU A 462 2.00 24.14 1.69
CA LEU A 462 2.77 25.04 2.54
C LEU A 462 2.01 25.41 3.81
N LEU A 463 2.77 25.56 4.89
CA LEU A 463 2.41 26.37 6.05
C LEU A 463 3.26 27.64 6.03
N VAL A 464 2.65 28.80 6.19
CA VAL A 464 3.34 30.09 6.26
C VAL A 464 3.09 30.71 7.62
N LEU A 465 4.14 31.19 8.29
CA LEU A 465 4.09 31.82 9.61
C LEU A 465 4.52 33.28 9.50
N TYR A 466 3.77 34.20 10.09
CA TYR A 466 4.06 35.64 10.06
C TYR A 466 4.39 36.21 11.46
N GLY A 467 4.03 35.48 12.52
CA GLY A 467 4.22 35.91 13.91
C GLY A 467 3.20 35.23 14.82
N ALA A 468 3.19 35.56 16.12
CA ALA A 468 2.31 34.90 17.09
C ALA A 468 0.83 34.91 16.64
N ARG A 469 0.23 33.71 16.53
CA ARG A 469 -1.15 33.47 16.06
C ARG A 469 -1.43 33.89 14.62
N ASP A 470 -0.41 34.27 13.83
CA ASP A 470 -0.56 34.63 12.43
C ASP A 470 0.11 33.60 11.51
N TYR A 471 -0.74 32.85 10.82
CA TYR A 471 -0.37 31.71 9.99
C TYR A 471 -1.32 31.59 8.80
N GLU A 472 -0.93 30.85 7.77
CA GLU A 472 -1.87 30.36 6.76
C GLU A 472 -1.41 29.04 6.12
N PHE A 473 -2.36 28.23 5.68
CA PHE A 473 -2.11 27.07 4.84
C PHE A 473 -2.26 27.44 3.36
N VAL A 474 -1.25 27.16 2.54
CA VAL A 474 -1.23 27.55 1.13
C VAL A 474 -1.05 26.33 0.25
N GLU A 475 -2.04 26.09 -0.62
CA GLU A 475 -1.95 25.12 -1.71
C GLU A 475 -1.41 25.81 -2.95
N VAL A 476 -0.32 25.31 -3.52
CA VAL A 476 0.35 25.88 -4.68
C VAL A 476 -0.19 25.21 -5.95
N LYS A 477 -0.55 26.01 -6.95
CA LYS A 477 -1.03 25.49 -8.24
C LYS A 477 -0.30 26.12 -9.41
N GLY A 478 0.18 25.27 -10.31
CA GLY A 478 0.69 25.68 -11.61
C GLY A 478 -0.40 26.20 -12.53
N PRO A 479 -0.01 26.72 -13.72
CA PRO A 479 -0.94 27.29 -14.69
C PRO A 479 -2.06 26.30 -15.08
N THR A 480 -1.68 25.05 -15.32
CA THR A 480 -2.56 23.95 -15.76
C THR A 480 -3.21 23.19 -14.61
N ASP A 481 -2.80 23.44 -13.37
CA ASP A 481 -3.23 22.61 -12.25
C ASP A 481 -4.58 23.04 -11.69
N SER A 482 -5.28 22.04 -11.17
CA SER A 482 -6.54 22.20 -10.45
C SER A 482 -6.49 21.40 -9.15
N LEU A 483 -7.36 21.78 -8.22
CA LEU A 483 -7.47 21.06 -6.95
C LEU A 483 -7.88 19.61 -7.19
N GLN A 484 -7.33 18.70 -6.40
CA GLN A 484 -7.77 17.30 -6.34
C GLN A 484 -8.96 17.14 -5.40
N PRO A 485 -9.73 16.03 -5.48
CA PRO A 485 -10.87 15.78 -4.57
C PRO A 485 -10.49 15.86 -3.10
N ALA A 486 -9.39 15.21 -2.69
CA ALA A 486 -8.90 15.24 -1.31
C ALA A 486 -8.53 16.66 -0.84
N GLN A 487 -7.95 17.49 -1.72
CA GLN A 487 -7.63 18.88 -1.43
C GLN A 487 -8.89 19.70 -1.18
N ARG A 488 -9.94 19.52 -2.00
CA ARG A 488 -11.23 20.18 -1.77
C ARG A 488 -11.86 19.79 -0.43
N GLN A 489 -11.76 18.53 -0.03
CA GLN A 489 -12.26 18.09 1.27
C GLN A 489 -11.49 18.74 2.44
N TRP A 490 -10.16 18.88 2.31
CA TRP A 490 -9.38 19.64 3.28
C TRP A 490 -9.76 21.12 3.30
N PHE A 491 -9.88 21.79 2.15
CA PHE A 491 -10.32 23.19 2.09
C PHE A 491 -11.70 23.39 2.72
N ASN A 492 -12.67 22.51 2.45
CA ASN A 492 -13.98 22.58 3.10
C ASN A 492 -13.86 22.46 4.63
N TYR A 493 -13.01 21.55 5.12
CA TYR A 493 -12.77 21.38 6.56
C TYR A 493 -12.10 22.61 7.17
N LEU A 494 -11.03 23.13 6.55
CA LEU A 494 -10.31 24.31 7.01
C LEU A 494 -11.24 25.53 7.06
N GLU A 495 -12.01 25.77 6.00
CA GLU A 495 -12.97 26.88 5.92
C GLU A 495 -14.09 26.75 6.97
N SER A 496 -14.67 25.56 7.14
CA SER A 496 -15.75 25.33 8.11
C SER A 496 -15.32 25.52 9.56
N ASN A 497 -14.01 25.39 9.86
CA ASN A 497 -13.43 25.63 11.18
C ASN A 497 -12.77 27.02 11.31
N GLY A 498 -12.87 27.87 10.28
CA GLY A 498 -12.26 29.21 10.27
C GLY A 498 -10.73 29.20 10.22
N PHE A 499 -10.10 28.10 9.79
CA PHE A 499 -8.65 28.01 9.66
C PHE A 499 -8.18 28.73 8.39
N LYS A 500 -7.14 29.55 8.52
CA LYS A 500 -6.63 30.40 7.43
C LYS A 500 -6.03 29.51 6.34
N ALA A 501 -6.70 29.43 5.19
CA ALA A 501 -6.21 28.66 4.05
C ALA A 501 -6.54 29.34 2.71
N ARG A 502 -5.64 29.22 1.74
CA ARG A 502 -5.85 29.73 0.37
C ARG A 502 -5.11 28.90 -0.69
N VAL A 503 -5.50 29.11 -1.95
CA VAL A 503 -4.76 28.64 -3.11
C VAL A 503 -3.87 29.77 -3.63
N LEU A 504 -2.60 29.51 -3.84
CA LEU A 504 -1.69 30.37 -4.59
C LEU A 504 -1.54 29.80 -6.00
N LYS A 505 -2.20 30.43 -6.97
CA LYS A 505 -2.14 30.02 -8.37
C LYS A 505 -1.15 30.86 -9.16
N PHE A 506 -0.20 30.21 -9.81
CA PHE A 506 0.66 30.85 -10.79
C PHE A 506 0.03 30.81 -12.18
N LYS A 507 0.07 31.95 -12.88
CA LYS A 507 -0.26 32.05 -14.30
C LYS A 507 1.03 32.25 -15.10
N ALA A 508 1.04 31.72 -16.32
CA ALA A 508 2.07 32.00 -17.30
C ALA A 508 2.09 33.49 -17.66
#